data_AF-A0A389MFC9-F1
#
_entry.id   AF-A0A389MFC9-F1
#
_cell.length_a   1.000
_cell.length_b   1.000
_cell.length_c   1.000
_cell.angle_alpha   90.00
_cell.angle_beta   90.00
_cell.angle_gamma   90.00
#
_symmetry.space_group_name_H-M   'P 1'
#
loop_
_entity.id
_entity.type
_entity.pdbx_description
1 polymer ?
#
loop_
_entity_poly.entity_id
_entity_poly.type
_entity_poly.pdbx_seq_one_letter_code
_entity_poly.pdbx_strand_id
1 'polypeptide(L)'
;MAAQAHNVWLLPSTTVLSKADWITVDAAVSNDLFYFNHVPLNLENLLITAPDGKSVEAQNMHKGKLRSVFDAHLTQTGTYRLAVSSDSLFASYKDTEGKNKRWRGTEASFKEMPADAVDVKVFQTQNRFETFVTLGKPTPLHFTGKGLELVPVTPLSDLVSGETASFIFHVDGKPIANMEVLLLAGATRYRDQKNEIKVTTDAKGQFSVRWPTAGMYWVDADSEDDKVTLKHATVRRMSYVATLEVLP
;
A
#
# COMPACT_ATOMS: atom_id res chain seq x y z
N MET A 1 -14.96 -11.66 -6.68
CA MET A 1 -15.00 -10.69 -7.78
C MET A 1 -13.64 -10.02 -7.81
N ALA A 2 -12.96 -9.89 -8.95
CA ALA A 2 -11.84 -8.97 -9.03
C ALA A 2 -12.42 -7.54 -8.93
N ALA A 3 -12.05 -6.79 -7.90
CA ALA A 3 -12.30 -5.36 -7.90
C ALA A 3 -11.47 -4.72 -9.02
N GLN A 4 -11.99 -3.68 -9.67
CA GLN A 4 -11.20 -2.88 -10.60
C GLN A 4 -10.29 -1.95 -9.78
N ALA A 5 -9.30 -2.54 -9.13
CA ALA A 5 -8.21 -1.81 -8.49
C ALA A 5 -7.37 -1.16 -9.59
N HIS A 6 -7.42 0.16 -9.67
CA HIS A 6 -6.39 0.91 -10.38
C HIS A 6 -5.11 0.80 -9.55
N ASN A 7 -3.97 0.53 -10.17
CA ASN A 7 -2.71 0.31 -9.46
C ASN A 7 -2.32 1.60 -8.72
N VAL A 8 -2.45 1.61 -7.39
CA VAL A 8 -1.97 2.67 -6.50
C VAL A 8 -0.49 2.42 -6.20
N TRP A 9 0.34 3.45 -6.12
CA TRP A 9 1.76 3.29 -5.79
C TRP A 9 2.43 4.57 -5.27
N LEU A 10 3.54 4.36 -4.56
CA LEU A 10 4.56 5.35 -4.21
C LEU A 10 5.87 4.89 -4.86
N LEU A 11 6.50 5.74 -5.66
CA LEU A 11 7.70 5.41 -6.42
C LEU A 11 8.82 6.40 -6.05
N PRO A 12 9.81 5.99 -5.24
CA PRO A 12 10.94 6.85 -4.86
C PRO A 12 11.98 6.92 -5.99
N SER A 13 12.74 8.01 -6.04
CA SER A 13 13.84 8.22 -6.99
C SER A 13 15.06 7.31 -6.76
N THR A 14 15.15 6.68 -5.59
CA THR A 14 16.07 5.58 -5.23
C THR A 14 15.52 4.89 -3.97
N THR A 15 15.74 3.57 -3.81
CA THR A 15 15.48 2.88 -2.54
C THR A 15 16.71 2.72 -1.63
N VAL A 16 17.92 3.04 -2.11
CA VAL A 16 19.16 2.91 -1.32
C VAL A 16 20.06 4.15 -1.46
N LEU A 17 20.57 4.64 -0.33
CA LEU A 17 21.53 5.75 -0.27
C LEU A 17 22.73 5.38 0.61
N SER A 18 23.94 5.81 0.22
CA SER A 18 25.17 5.58 0.98
C SER A 18 25.54 6.69 1.98
N LYS A 19 24.87 7.86 1.88
CA LYS A 19 25.06 9.06 2.68
C LYS A 19 23.74 9.81 2.83
N ALA A 20 23.64 10.69 3.82
CA ALA A 20 22.48 11.57 3.96
C ALA A 20 22.29 12.42 2.69
N ASP A 21 21.08 12.39 2.13
CA ASP A 21 20.70 13.09 0.91
C ASP A 21 19.17 13.13 0.74
N TRP A 22 18.70 13.75 -0.34
CA TRP A 22 17.28 13.85 -0.67
C TRP A 22 16.80 12.72 -1.58
N ILE A 23 15.53 12.36 -1.42
CA ILE A 23 14.76 11.60 -2.41
C ILE A 23 13.54 12.41 -2.85
N THR A 24 13.12 12.22 -4.09
CA THR A 24 11.81 12.63 -4.60
C THR A 24 10.94 11.39 -4.73
N VAL A 25 9.65 11.49 -4.41
CA VAL A 25 8.70 10.38 -4.44
C VAL A 25 7.47 10.75 -5.24
N ASP A 26 7.23 10.02 -6.32
CA ASP A 26 6.04 10.12 -7.14
C ASP A 26 4.91 9.24 -6.58
N ALA A 27 3.69 9.78 -6.55
CA ALA A 27 2.54 9.16 -5.91
C ALA A 27 1.30 9.23 -6.80
N ALA A 28 0.85 8.09 -7.32
CA ALA A 28 -0.20 8.04 -8.33
C ALA A 28 -1.09 6.80 -8.21
N VAL A 29 -2.20 6.88 -8.95
CA VAL A 29 -3.13 5.79 -9.21
C VAL A 29 -3.20 5.65 -10.73
N SER A 30 -3.07 4.44 -11.25
CA SER A 30 -2.77 4.20 -12.68
C SER A 30 -3.47 2.97 -13.26
N ASN A 31 -3.63 2.95 -14.58
CA ASN A 31 -4.07 1.77 -15.33
C ASN A 31 -2.88 0.92 -15.79
N ASP A 32 -1.77 1.56 -16.17
CA ASP A 32 -0.49 0.89 -16.45
C ASP A 32 0.44 1.08 -15.25
N LEU A 33 1.07 0.02 -14.77
CA LEU A 33 1.87 0.08 -13.54
C LEU A 33 3.10 0.99 -13.68
N PHE A 34 3.24 1.96 -12.77
CA PHE A 34 4.25 3.03 -12.76
C PHE A 34 4.15 4.05 -13.91
N TYR A 35 2.94 4.24 -14.51
CA TYR A 35 2.68 5.34 -15.46
C TYR A 35 1.62 6.33 -14.96
N PHE A 36 1.86 7.62 -15.17
CA PHE A 36 0.95 8.71 -14.81
C PHE A 36 -0.23 8.83 -15.79
N ASN A 37 -1.18 7.88 -15.77
CA ASN A 37 -2.25 7.79 -16.79
C ASN A 37 -3.69 7.70 -16.24
N HIS A 38 -3.92 7.86 -14.93
CA HIS A 38 -5.27 7.94 -14.36
C HIS A 38 -5.47 9.14 -13.41
N VAL A 39 -5.06 9.07 -12.13
CA VAL A 39 -5.22 10.20 -11.16
C VAL A 39 -4.08 10.29 -10.14
N PRO A 40 -3.80 11.48 -9.56
CA PRO A 40 -2.90 11.61 -8.41
C PRO A 40 -3.39 10.83 -7.19
N LEU A 41 -2.48 10.21 -6.44
CA LEU A 41 -2.78 9.70 -5.11
C LEU A 41 -2.96 10.88 -4.14
N ASN A 42 -3.90 10.80 -3.20
CA ASN A 42 -4.05 11.81 -2.15
C ASN A 42 -3.01 11.58 -1.04
N LEU A 43 -2.24 12.61 -0.70
CA LEU A 43 -1.14 12.53 0.28
C LEU A 43 -1.51 13.12 1.67
N GLU A 44 -2.80 13.38 1.90
CA GLU A 44 -3.33 13.93 3.16
C GLU A 44 -3.01 13.06 4.39
N ASN A 45 -2.94 11.74 4.19
CA ASN A 45 -2.54 10.76 5.20
C ASN A 45 -1.16 10.15 4.92
N LEU A 46 -0.24 10.93 4.33
CA LEU A 46 1.16 10.53 4.16
C LEU A 46 1.89 10.58 5.51
N LEU A 47 2.56 9.49 5.87
CA LEU A 47 3.46 9.39 7.02
C LEU A 47 4.82 8.84 6.56
N ILE A 48 5.88 9.58 6.88
CA ILE A 48 7.26 9.11 6.71
C ILE A 48 7.79 8.74 8.09
N THR A 49 8.08 7.46 8.33
CA THR A 49 8.64 6.93 9.58
C THR A 49 10.16 6.77 9.46
N ALA A 50 10.91 7.36 10.38
CA ALA A 50 12.37 7.26 10.49
C ALA A 50 12.84 5.94 11.14
N PRO A 51 14.13 5.59 11.03
CA PRO A 51 14.75 4.46 11.71
C PRO A 51 14.58 4.46 13.24
N ASP A 52 14.43 5.63 13.87
CA ASP A 52 14.15 5.80 15.30
C ASP A 52 12.65 5.83 15.66
N GLY A 53 11.77 5.61 14.67
CA GLY A 53 10.31 5.58 14.82
C GLY A 53 9.63 6.96 14.76
N LYS A 54 10.38 8.06 14.66
CA LYS A 54 9.79 9.42 14.58
C LYS A 54 9.22 9.71 13.19
N SER A 55 8.33 10.71 13.12
CA SER A 55 7.89 11.25 11.83
C SER A 55 8.97 12.12 11.19
N VAL A 56 9.11 12.02 9.88
CA VAL A 56 9.81 13.00 9.03
C VAL A 56 8.77 13.84 8.28
N GLU A 57 9.11 15.09 8.00
CA GLU A 57 8.30 15.99 7.20
C GLU A 57 8.48 15.71 5.70
N ALA A 58 7.38 15.59 4.96
CA ALA A 58 7.38 15.58 3.50
C ALA A 58 7.44 17.03 3.00
N GLN A 59 8.47 17.37 2.21
CA GLN A 59 8.68 18.72 1.70
C GLN A 59 8.30 18.82 0.22
N ASN A 60 8.20 20.06 -0.30
CA ASN A 60 7.88 20.36 -1.70
C ASN A 60 6.62 19.67 -2.25
N MET A 61 5.65 19.34 -1.38
CA MET A 61 4.45 18.60 -1.75
C MET A 61 3.64 19.31 -2.84
N HIS A 62 3.45 18.65 -3.99
CA HIS A 62 2.71 19.18 -5.13
C HIS A 62 1.73 18.16 -5.69
N LYS A 63 0.52 18.60 -6.06
CA LYS A 63 -0.55 17.76 -6.61
C LYS A 63 -0.92 18.20 -8.02
N GLY A 64 -0.42 17.48 -9.02
CA GLY A 64 -0.75 17.68 -10.43
C GLY A 64 -2.06 17.00 -10.84
N LYS A 65 -2.33 16.93 -12.15
CA LYS A 65 -3.54 16.28 -12.70
C LYS A 65 -3.45 14.75 -12.79
N LEU A 66 -2.24 14.18 -12.76
CA LEU A 66 -1.99 12.74 -12.97
C LEU A 66 -1.06 12.11 -11.92
N ARG A 67 -0.41 12.93 -11.08
CA ARG A 67 0.49 12.50 -10.00
C ARG A 67 0.53 13.54 -8.88
N SER A 68 0.71 13.09 -7.65
CA SER A 68 1.25 13.90 -6.57
C SER A 68 2.75 13.60 -6.47
N VAL A 69 3.52 14.54 -5.94
CA VAL A 69 4.97 14.40 -5.71
C VAL A 69 5.37 15.09 -4.41
N PHE A 70 6.38 14.58 -3.73
CA PHE A 70 6.99 15.19 -2.55
C PHE A 70 8.46 14.81 -2.45
N ASP A 71 9.24 15.58 -1.69
CA ASP A 71 10.63 15.29 -1.36
C ASP A 71 10.77 14.88 0.11
N ALA A 72 11.80 14.10 0.42
CA ALA A 72 12.16 13.75 1.80
C ALA A 72 13.69 13.77 1.99
N HIS A 73 14.15 14.41 3.05
CA HIS A 73 15.58 14.48 3.39
C HIS A 73 15.93 13.37 4.39
N LEU A 74 16.69 12.36 3.93
CA LEU A 74 17.05 11.21 4.75
C LEU A 74 18.39 11.47 5.42
N THR A 75 18.41 11.47 6.75
CA THR A 75 19.54 11.95 7.58
C THR A 75 19.99 10.98 8.67
N GLN A 76 19.20 9.94 8.96
CA GLN A 76 19.51 8.89 9.92
C GLN A 76 19.83 7.58 9.19
N THR A 77 20.89 6.88 9.60
CA THR A 77 21.20 5.54 9.10
C THR A 77 20.12 4.53 9.50
N GLY A 78 19.56 3.82 8.52
CA GLY A 78 18.49 2.83 8.71
C GLY A 78 17.49 2.81 7.56
N THR A 79 16.44 2.02 7.74
CA THR A 79 15.33 1.89 6.77
C THR A 79 14.16 2.77 7.18
N TYR A 80 13.79 3.69 6.30
CA TYR A 80 12.60 4.52 6.38
C TYR A 80 11.39 3.79 5.77
N ARG A 81 10.20 4.00 6.34
CA ARG A 81 8.92 3.67 5.70
C ARG A 81 8.22 4.94 5.26
N LEU A 82 7.75 4.98 4.03
CA LEU A 82 6.91 6.05 3.48
C LEU A 82 5.54 5.44 3.18
N ALA A 83 4.49 5.83 3.90
CA ALA A 83 3.18 5.20 3.84
C ALA A 83 2.05 6.21 3.64
N VAL A 84 1.14 5.95 2.71
CA VAL A 84 -0.19 6.57 2.65
C VAL A 84 -1.19 5.56 3.19
N SER A 85 -1.85 5.89 4.30
CA SER A 85 -2.81 4.99 4.97
C SER A 85 -4.20 5.60 5.10
N SER A 86 -5.23 4.78 5.20
CA SER A 86 -6.61 5.24 5.42
C SER A 86 -7.39 4.22 6.22
N ASP A 87 -8.24 4.69 7.13
CA ASP A 87 -9.26 3.90 7.81
C ASP A 87 -10.57 4.68 7.73
N SER A 88 -11.62 4.06 7.21
CA SER A 88 -12.80 4.77 6.69
C SER A 88 -14.00 3.85 6.55
N LEU A 89 -15.19 4.43 6.42
CA LEU A 89 -16.43 3.73 6.10
C LEU A 89 -16.76 3.88 4.62
N PHE A 90 -17.14 2.76 4.00
CA PHE A 90 -17.76 2.69 2.67
C PHE A 90 -19.16 2.11 2.81
N ALA A 91 -20.16 2.79 2.25
CA ALA A 91 -21.53 2.28 2.21
C ALA A 91 -22.04 2.13 0.76
N SER A 92 -22.76 1.04 0.50
CA SER A 92 -23.60 0.87 -0.70
C SER A 92 -25.06 0.80 -0.27
N TYR A 93 -25.92 1.56 -0.95
CA TYR A 93 -27.35 1.67 -0.64
C TYR A 93 -28.15 1.93 -1.91
N LYS A 94 -29.48 1.93 -1.83
CA LYS A 94 -30.38 2.45 -2.87
C LYS A 94 -31.01 3.76 -2.42
N ASP A 95 -31.13 4.71 -3.35
CA ASP A 95 -31.96 5.90 -3.15
C ASP A 95 -33.46 5.59 -3.28
N THR A 96 -34.30 6.61 -3.10
CA THR A 96 -35.76 6.54 -3.23
C THR A 96 -36.25 6.23 -4.65
N GLU A 97 -35.39 6.36 -5.66
CA GLU A 97 -35.65 5.90 -7.04
C GLU A 97 -35.20 4.44 -7.26
N GLY A 98 -34.73 3.75 -6.22
CA GLY A 98 -34.23 2.37 -6.25
C GLY A 98 -32.84 2.22 -6.87
N LYS A 99 -32.15 3.32 -7.19
CA LYS A 99 -30.86 3.33 -7.89
C LYS A 99 -29.72 3.08 -6.90
N ASN A 100 -28.81 2.18 -7.26
CA ASN A 100 -27.62 1.89 -6.46
C ASN A 100 -26.71 3.13 -6.34
N LYS A 101 -26.46 3.55 -5.10
CA LYS A 101 -25.54 4.64 -4.73
C LYS A 101 -24.38 4.10 -3.90
N ARG A 102 -23.37 4.96 -3.72
CA ARG A 102 -22.21 4.74 -2.86
C ARG A 102 -21.98 5.98 -2.01
N TRP A 103 -21.60 5.79 -0.76
CA TRP A 103 -21.13 6.84 0.15
C TRP A 103 -19.78 6.41 0.74
N ARG A 104 -18.94 7.39 1.07
CA ARG A 104 -17.61 7.22 1.67
C ARG A 104 -17.40 8.32 2.71
N GLY A 105 -16.82 7.98 3.85
CA GLY A 105 -16.54 8.97 4.89
C GLY A 105 -15.88 8.36 6.13
N THR A 106 -15.93 9.10 7.24
CA THR A 106 -15.50 8.65 8.56
C THR A 106 -16.72 8.26 9.40
N GLU A 107 -16.52 7.63 10.56
CA GLU A 107 -17.63 7.42 11.51
C GLU A 107 -18.31 8.76 11.89
N ALA A 108 -17.54 9.84 12.01
CA ALA A 108 -18.08 11.16 12.37
C ALA A 108 -18.91 11.83 11.26
N SER A 109 -18.68 11.48 9.98
CA SER A 109 -19.48 11.95 8.85
C SER A 109 -20.61 11.00 8.45
N PHE A 110 -20.75 9.82 9.09
CA PHE A 110 -21.81 8.84 8.75
C PHE A 110 -23.24 9.41 8.84
N LYS A 111 -23.45 10.46 9.66
CA LYS A 111 -24.66 11.29 9.72
C LYS A 111 -25.09 11.95 8.39
N GLU A 112 -24.21 11.97 7.39
CA GLU A 112 -24.46 12.51 6.03
C GLU A 112 -25.05 11.45 5.09
N MET A 113 -25.16 10.19 5.52
CA MET A 113 -25.88 9.16 4.78
C MET A 113 -27.38 9.50 4.73
N PRO A 114 -28.06 9.40 3.57
CA PRO A 114 -29.49 9.72 3.48
C PRO A 114 -30.35 8.87 4.43
N ALA A 115 -31.28 9.50 5.14
CA ALA A 115 -32.13 8.83 6.12
C ALA A 115 -33.22 7.93 5.48
N ASP A 116 -33.46 8.10 4.18
CA ASP A 116 -34.34 7.34 3.31
C ASP A 116 -33.59 6.25 2.50
N ALA A 117 -32.29 6.05 2.76
CA ALA A 117 -31.48 5.01 2.12
C ALA A 117 -31.95 3.60 2.51
N VAL A 118 -32.22 2.75 1.51
CA VAL A 118 -32.60 1.35 1.71
C VAL A 118 -31.50 0.39 1.22
N ASP A 119 -31.58 -0.90 1.58
CA ASP A 119 -30.56 -1.93 1.31
C ASP A 119 -29.13 -1.54 1.73
N VAL A 120 -29.00 -0.71 2.78
CA VAL A 120 -27.72 -0.18 3.26
C VAL A 120 -26.80 -1.31 3.72
N LYS A 121 -25.61 -1.38 3.11
CA LYS A 121 -24.50 -2.26 3.52
C LYS A 121 -23.27 -1.40 3.75
N VAL A 122 -22.75 -1.43 4.99
CA VAL A 122 -21.61 -0.63 5.43
C VAL A 122 -20.41 -1.54 5.68
N PHE A 123 -19.27 -1.14 5.15
CA PHE A 123 -17.98 -1.81 5.26
C PHE A 123 -16.98 -0.83 5.87
N GLN A 124 -16.11 -1.31 6.74
CA GLN A 124 -14.87 -0.59 7.05
C GLN A 124 -13.86 -0.88 5.94
N THR A 125 -13.11 0.12 5.51
CA THR A 125 -12.04 0.01 4.52
C THR A 125 -10.75 0.58 5.07
N GLN A 126 -9.81 -0.31 5.39
CA GLN A 126 -8.44 -0.01 5.80
C GLN A 126 -7.50 -0.21 4.60
N ASN A 127 -6.94 0.86 4.05
CA ASN A 127 -6.02 0.76 2.90
C ASN A 127 -4.65 1.31 3.29
N ARG A 128 -3.58 0.63 2.86
CA ARG A 128 -2.19 0.98 3.13
C ARG A 128 -1.37 0.85 1.85
N PHE A 129 -0.71 1.93 1.46
CA PHE A 129 0.17 1.97 0.29
C PHE A 129 1.53 2.50 0.76
N GLU A 130 2.56 1.63 0.83
CA GLU A 130 3.87 2.00 1.35
C GLU A 130 5.05 1.67 0.43
N THR A 131 6.13 2.42 0.57
CA THR A 131 7.45 2.13 -0.02
C THR A 131 8.54 2.37 1.01
N PHE A 132 9.74 1.87 0.76
CA PHE A 132 10.80 1.79 1.75
C PHE A 132 12.10 2.28 1.15
N VAL A 133 12.88 3.03 1.93
CA VAL A 133 14.16 3.59 1.49
C VAL A 133 15.19 3.42 2.60
N THR A 134 16.34 2.84 2.28
CA THR A 134 17.41 2.54 3.25
C THR A 134 18.59 3.48 3.06
N LEU A 135 18.94 4.22 4.11
CA LEU A 135 20.15 5.01 4.20
C LEU A 135 21.22 4.20 4.94
N GLY A 136 22.25 3.75 4.24
CA GLY A 136 23.37 2.99 4.80
C GLY A 136 22.97 1.56 5.20
N LYS A 137 23.18 1.20 6.47
CA LYS A 137 22.82 -0.12 7.00
C LYS A 137 21.33 -0.17 7.35
N PRO A 138 20.55 -1.18 6.91
CA PRO A 138 19.13 -1.31 7.24
C PRO A 138 18.87 -1.49 8.73
N THR A 139 17.66 -1.11 9.16
CA THR A 139 17.14 -1.26 10.52
C THR A 139 15.78 -1.96 10.51
N PRO A 140 15.36 -2.60 11.62
CA PRO A 140 13.99 -3.08 11.77
C PRO A 140 12.96 -1.98 11.55
N LEU A 141 11.80 -2.33 10.99
CA LEU A 141 10.70 -1.41 10.74
C LEU A 141 9.82 -1.23 11.99
N HIS A 142 9.30 -0.02 12.19
CA HIS A 142 8.38 0.31 13.28
C HIS A 142 6.93 0.06 12.85
N PHE A 143 6.43 -1.17 13.04
CA PHE A 143 5.06 -1.54 12.69
C PHE A 143 4.00 -0.82 13.54
N THR A 144 2.83 -0.59 12.95
CA THR A 144 1.69 0.07 13.62
C THR A 144 0.77 -0.90 14.36
N GLY A 145 0.83 -2.20 14.02
CA GLY A 145 -0.04 -3.23 14.58
C GLY A 145 -1.50 -3.09 14.14
N LYS A 146 -1.76 -2.52 12.95
CA LYS A 146 -3.11 -2.20 12.45
C LYS A 146 -3.29 -2.48 10.97
N GLY A 147 -4.37 -3.18 10.64
CA GLY A 147 -4.68 -3.62 9.28
C GLY A 147 -3.63 -4.60 8.77
N LEU A 148 -3.49 -4.70 7.45
CA LEU A 148 -2.39 -5.44 6.81
C LEU A 148 -1.06 -4.70 6.97
N GLU A 149 0.01 -5.41 7.34
CA GLU A 149 1.40 -4.94 7.30
C GLU A 149 2.34 -6.05 6.78
N LEU A 150 3.29 -5.70 5.90
CA LEU A 150 4.32 -6.59 5.37
C LEU A 150 5.57 -6.54 6.25
N VAL A 151 5.98 -7.68 6.80
CA VAL A 151 7.17 -7.85 7.61
C VAL A 151 8.27 -8.50 6.76
N PRO A 152 9.37 -7.79 6.42
CA PRO A 152 10.50 -8.39 5.73
C PRO A 152 11.24 -9.42 6.59
N VAL A 153 11.49 -10.61 6.04
CA VAL A 153 12.46 -11.58 6.59
C VAL A 153 13.80 -11.41 5.88
N THR A 154 13.78 -11.21 4.56
CA THR A 154 14.89 -10.67 3.77
C THR A 154 14.85 -9.13 3.83
N PRO A 155 15.96 -8.42 4.12
CA PRO A 155 15.97 -6.96 4.13
C PRO A 155 15.56 -6.35 2.79
N LEU A 156 14.87 -5.21 2.83
CA LEU A 156 14.30 -4.57 1.63
C LEU A 156 15.34 -3.90 0.72
N SER A 157 16.55 -3.68 1.23
CA SER A 157 17.74 -3.28 0.46
C SER A 157 18.46 -4.44 -0.24
N ASP A 158 18.10 -5.68 0.10
CA ASP A 158 18.86 -6.89 -0.20
C ASP A 158 18.06 -7.84 -1.12
N LEU A 159 17.14 -7.30 -1.90
CA LEU A 159 16.32 -8.04 -2.87
C LEU A 159 17.09 -8.13 -4.20
N VAL A 160 17.52 -9.33 -4.60
CA VAL A 160 18.39 -9.53 -5.77
C VAL A 160 17.72 -10.43 -6.82
N SER A 161 17.95 -10.10 -8.09
CA SER A 161 17.46 -10.85 -9.25
C SER A 161 18.01 -12.28 -9.28
N GLY A 162 17.15 -13.26 -9.51
CA GLY A 162 17.51 -14.68 -9.49
C GLY A 162 17.63 -15.30 -8.08
N GLU A 163 17.63 -14.50 -7.02
CA GLU A 163 17.60 -14.97 -5.62
C GLU A 163 16.16 -15.07 -5.07
N THR A 164 16.02 -15.65 -3.86
CA THR A 164 14.73 -15.86 -3.19
C THR A 164 14.63 -15.02 -1.93
N ALA A 165 13.73 -14.04 -1.93
CA ALA A 165 13.38 -13.28 -0.73
C ALA A 165 12.20 -13.91 0.02
N SER A 166 12.09 -13.63 1.32
CA SER A 166 10.97 -14.05 2.16
C SER A 166 10.39 -12.92 2.99
N PHE A 167 9.08 -12.98 3.23
CA PHE A 167 8.29 -11.98 3.93
C PHE A 167 7.17 -12.66 4.72
N ILE A 168 6.63 -11.99 5.74
CA ILE A 168 5.45 -12.41 6.48
C ILE A 168 4.40 -11.31 6.37
N PHE A 169 3.14 -11.65 6.07
CA PHE A 169 2.03 -10.71 6.21
C PHE A 169 1.38 -10.83 7.59
N HIS A 170 1.17 -9.68 8.23
CA HIS A 170 0.39 -9.57 9.46
C HIS A 170 -0.96 -8.88 9.20
N VAL A 171 -2.00 -9.32 9.90
CA VAL A 171 -3.21 -8.53 10.18
C VAL A 171 -3.20 -8.16 11.67
N ASP A 172 -3.28 -6.87 11.98
CA ASP A 172 -3.28 -6.32 13.36
C ASP A 172 -2.13 -6.87 14.22
N GLY A 173 -0.93 -6.95 13.63
CA GLY A 173 0.28 -7.46 14.28
C GLY A 173 0.39 -8.98 14.42
N LYS A 174 -0.54 -9.77 13.86
CA LYS A 174 -0.55 -11.24 13.91
C LYS A 174 -0.46 -11.84 12.50
N PRO A 175 0.31 -12.93 12.26
CA PRO A 175 0.41 -13.50 10.93
C PRO A 175 -0.92 -13.99 10.34
N ILE A 176 -1.11 -13.76 9.02
CA ILE A 176 -2.29 -14.21 8.27
C ILE A 176 -1.93 -15.31 7.26
N ALA A 177 -2.50 -16.50 7.45
CA ALA A 177 -2.32 -17.66 6.57
C ALA A 177 -3.36 -17.71 5.43
N ASN A 178 -3.03 -18.41 4.34
CA ASN A 178 -3.88 -18.64 3.16
C ASN A 178 -4.32 -17.37 2.40
N MET A 179 -3.57 -16.27 2.52
CA MET A 179 -3.83 -15.03 1.77
C MET A 179 -3.09 -15.09 0.43
N GLU A 180 -3.76 -14.77 -0.69
CA GLU A 180 -3.10 -14.58 -1.98
C GLU A 180 -2.32 -13.27 -1.97
N VAL A 181 -1.08 -13.31 -2.48
CA VAL A 181 -0.23 -12.15 -2.71
C VAL A 181 0.13 -12.12 -4.18
N LEU A 182 -0.15 -10.98 -4.82
CA LEU A 182 0.17 -10.70 -6.20
C LEU A 182 1.43 -9.84 -6.27
N LEU A 183 2.41 -10.23 -7.08
CA LEU A 183 3.58 -9.42 -7.37
C LEU A 183 3.71 -9.19 -8.87
N LEU A 184 3.99 -7.95 -9.27
CA LEU A 184 4.04 -7.53 -10.65
C LEU A 184 5.24 -6.61 -10.89
N ALA A 185 6.17 -7.05 -11.74
CA ALA A 185 7.27 -6.21 -12.20
C ALA A 185 6.73 -4.99 -12.96
N GLY A 186 7.35 -3.83 -12.75
CA GLY A 186 7.04 -2.57 -13.43
C GLY A 186 7.18 -2.61 -14.95
N ALA A 187 6.93 -1.48 -15.62
CA ALA A 187 6.99 -1.35 -17.08
C ALA A 187 6.07 -2.34 -17.84
N THR A 188 4.91 -2.67 -17.25
CA THR A 188 3.92 -3.64 -17.79
C THR A 188 3.46 -3.30 -19.21
N ARG A 189 3.46 -2.00 -19.55
CA ARG A 189 3.07 -1.46 -20.86
C ARG A 189 3.97 -1.92 -22.02
N TYR A 190 5.17 -2.43 -21.74
CA TYR A 190 6.11 -2.92 -22.75
C TYR A 190 6.19 -4.46 -22.82
N ARG A 191 5.20 -5.18 -22.29
CA ARG A 191 5.14 -6.65 -22.36
C ARG A 191 3.77 -7.12 -22.86
N ASP A 192 3.75 -8.11 -23.76
CA ASP A 192 2.52 -8.78 -24.21
C ASP A 192 1.82 -9.55 -23.08
N GLN A 193 2.60 -9.99 -22.08
CA GLN A 193 2.13 -10.63 -20.87
C GLN A 193 2.62 -9.85 -19.64
N LYS A 194 1.72 -9.62 -18.69
CA LYS A 194 2.06 -8.93 -17.44
C LYS A 194 3.15 -9.65 -16.64
N ASN A 195 3.21 -10.98 -16.70
CA ASN A 195 4.06 -11.83 -15.86
C ASN A 195 3.78 -11.62 -14.36
N GLU A 196 2.49 -11.72 -14.00
CA GLU A 196 2.02 -11.71 -12.62
C GLU A 196 2.55 -12.95 -11.87
N ILE A 197 3.25 -12.73 -10.76
CA ILE A 197 3.66 -13.77 -9.80
C ILE A 197 2.56 -13.85 -8.76
N LYS A 198 1.99 -15.04 -8.53
CA LYS A 198 1.02 -15.30 -7.47
C LYS A 198 1.60 -16.30 -6.47
N VAL A 199 1.54 -15.95 -5.20
CA VAL A 199 1.94 -16.81 -4.08
C VAL A 199 0.88 -16.76 -2.98
N THR A 200 0.91 -17.71 -2.05
CA THR A 200 -0.03 -17.78 -0.93
C THR A 200 0.75 -17.85 0.38
N THR A 201 0.28 -17.16 1.43
CA THR A 201 0.92 -17.21 2.74
C THR A 201 0.71 -18.55 3.45
N ASP A 202 1.78 -19.06 4.08
CA ASP A 202 1.78 -20.32 4.82
C ASP A 202 1.09 -20.21 6.19
N ALA A 203 1.11 -21.29 6.98
CA ALA A 203 0.52 -21.32 8.33
C ALA A 203 1.18 -20.36 9.35
N LYS A 204 2.33 -19.76 9.03
CA LYS A 204 3.02 -18.71 9.80
C LYS A 204 2.85 -17.32 9.16
N GLY A 205 1.97 -17.19 8.17
CA GLY A 205 1.79 -15.99 7.36
C GLY A 205 2.96 -15.68 6.41
N GLN A 206 3.94 -16.58 6.28
CA GLN A 206 5.13 -16.37 5.47
C GLN A 206 4.86 -16.69 3.99
N PHE A 207 5.42 -15.89 3.09
CA PHE A 207 5.57 -16.24 1.68
C PHE A 207 7.01 -16.00 1.21
N SER A 208 7.40 -16.67 0.13
CA SER A 208 8.71 -16.54 -0.48
C SER A 208 8.58 -16.34 -1.99
N VAL A 209 9.40 -15.47 -2.56
CA VAL A 209 9.41 -15.15 -3.99
C VAL A 209 10.83 -15.23 -4.51
N ARG A 210 11.01 -15.98 -5.60
CA ARG A 210 12.23 -15.93 -6.39
C ARG A 210 12.07 -14.85 -7.46
N TRP A 211 12.90 -13.82 -7.43
CA TRP A 211 12.75 -12.68 -8.33
C TRP A 211 13.23 -13.05 -9.74
N PRO A 212 12.40 -12.91 -10.79
CA PRO A 212 12.80 -13.29 -12.16
C PRO A 212 13.70 -12.26 -12.85
N THR A 213 13.58 -10.98 -12.50
CA THR A 213 14.40 -9.87 -13.04
C THR A 213 14.60 -8.78 -11.99
N ALA A 214 15.62 -7.94 -12.18
CA ALA A 214 15.74 -6.66 -11.49
C ALA A 214 14.62 -5.66 -11.89
N GLY A 215 14.54 -4.55 -11.17
CA GLY A 215 13.61 -3.44 -11.38
C GLY A 215 12.61 -3.25 -10.23
N MET A 216 11.72 -2.27 -10.37
CA MET A 216 10.67 -2.00 -9.37
C MET A 216 9.53 -3.01 -9.48
N TYR A 217 9.08 -3.55 -8.36
CA TYR A 217 7.92 -4.45 -8.24
C TYR A 217 6.82 -3.80 -7.42
N TRP A 218 5.59 -4.04 -7.86
CA TRP A 218 4.37 -3.78 -7.12
C TRP A 218 3.92 -5.07 -6.43
N VAL A 219 3.66 -5.00 -5.13
CA VAL A 219 3.18 -6.11 -4.30
C VAL A 219 1.81 -5.73 -3.79
N ASP A 220 0.83 -6.60 -3.97
CA ASP A 220 -0.59 -6.34 -3.73
C ASP A 220 -1.22 -7.53 -2.97
N ALA A 221 -2.03 -7.22 -1.95
CA ALA A 221 -2.75 -8.20 -1.16
C ALA A 221 -4.01 -7.60 -0.52
N ASP A 222 -5.14 -8.28 -0.68
CA ASP A 222 -6.42 -7.95 -0.04
C ASP A 222 -6.80 -8.99 1.04
N SER A 223 -7.51 -8.54 2.07
CA SER A 223 -8.08 -9.39 3.11
C SER A 223 -9.46 -8.86 3.56
N GLU A 224 -10.37 -9.75 3.96
CA GLU A 224 -11.69 -9.40 4.47
C GLU A 224 -11.97 -10.18 5.77
N ASP A 225 -12.40 -9.49 6.82
CA ASP A 225 -12.83 -10.10 8.08
C ASP A 225 -14.01 -9.37 8.74
N ASP A 226 -14.48 -9.87 9.88
CA ASP A 226 -15.57 -9.31 10.69
C ASP A 226 -15.08 -8.42 11.84
N LYS A 227 -13.76 -8.18 11.95
CA LYS A 227 -13.13 -7.48 13.08
C LYS A 227 -13.17 -5.97 12.91
N VAL A 228 -14.37 -5.43 12.71
CA VAL A 228 -14.61 -4.00 12.56
C VAL A 228 -14.26 -3.22 13.84
N THR A 229 -13.62 -2.06 13.66
CA THR A 229 -13.30 -1.10 14.74
C THR A 229 -14.06 0.22 14.60
N LEU A 230 -14.69 0.47 13.46
CA LEU A 230 -15.60 1.60 13.23
C LEU A 230 -17.06 1.14 13.36
N LYS A 231 -17.92 1.98 13.95
CA LYS A 231 -19.36 1.69 14.07
C LYS A 231 -20.04 1.61 12.70
N HIS A 232 -21.25 1.03 12.71
CA HIS A 232 -22.13 0.81 11.56
C HIS A 232 -21.62 -0.21 10.52
N ALA A 233 -20.30 -0.40 10.37
CA ALA A 233 -19.74 -1.50 9.58
C ALA A 233 -20.05 -2.87 10.21
N THR A 234 -20.18 -3.89 9.36
CA THR A 234 -20.28 -5.30 9.77
C THR A 234 -19.21 -6.20 9.16
N VAL A 235 -18.43 -5.66 8.22
CA VAL A 235 -17.32 -6.32 7.52
C VAL A 235 -16.20 -5.30 7.35
N ARG A 236 -14.96 -5.71 7.58
CA ARG A 236 -13.74 -4.93 7.37
C ARG A 236 -12.98 -5.48 6.18
N ARG A 237 -12.72 -4.61 5.20
CA ARG A 237 -11.82 -4.85 4.07
C ARG A 237 -10.48 -4.19 4.36
N MET A 238 -9.41 -4.94 4.15
CA MET A 238 -8.04 -4.49 4.24
C MET A 238 -7.38 -4.64 2.87
N SER A 239 -6.69 -3.61 2.41
CA SER A 239 -5.97 -3.62 1.13
C SER A 239 -4.55 -3.09 1.35
N TYR A 240 -3.56 -3.83 0.85
CA TYR A 240 -2.14 -3.54 1.01
C TYR A 240 -1.45 -3.43 -0.34
N VAL A 241 -0.69 -2.35 -0.54
CA VAL A 241 0.30 -2.24 -1.60
C VAL A 241 1.69 -1.93 -1.02
N ALA A 242 2.71 -2.62 -1.53
CA ALA A 242 4.09 -2.12 -1.48
C ALA A 242 4.67 -1.85 -2.87
N THR A 243 5.57 -0.88 -2.96
CA THR A 243 6.52 -0.72 -4.07
C THR A 243 7.93 -1.00 -3.56
N LEU A 244 8.58 -2.02 -4.13
CA LEU A 244 9.90 -2.54 -3.74
C LEU A 244 10.85 -2.49 -4.93
N GLU A 245 12.15 -2.32 -4.71
CA GLU A 245 13.19 -2.46 -5.74
C GLU A 245 13.85 -3.84 -5.66
N VAL A 246 14.18 -4.42 -6.82
CA VAL A 246 15.01 -5.62 -6.93
C VAL A 246 16.26 -5.26 -7.74
N LEU A 247 17.43 -5.56 -7.18
CA LEU A 247 18.73 -5.25 -7.76
C LEU A 247 19.18 -6.33 -8.79
N PRO A 248 20.11 -6.00 -9.70
CA PRO A 248 20.69 -6.94 -10.68
C PRO A 248 21.44 -8.13 -10.09
#